data_AF-A0A6J6XDY6-F1
#
_entry.id   AF-A0A6J6XDY6-F1
#
_cell.length_a   1.000
_cell.length_b   1.000
_cell.length_c   1.000
_cell.angle_alpha   90.00
_cell.angle_beta   90.00
_cell.angle_gamma   90.00
#
_symmetry.space_group_name_H-M   'P 1'
#
loop_
_entity.id
_entity.type
_entity.pdbx_description
1 polymer ?
#
loop_
_entity_poly.entity_id
_entity_poly.type
_entity_poly.pdbx_seq_one_letter_code
_entity_poly.pdbx_strand_id
1 'polypeptide(L)'
;MKIYGATPHMHQLGKSVTITHTNISTGEVTTLSTRPQWNFDDQRTDWLATPIAAQVGDRISVTCTYDVGLRSLLPIYKNLSPNYVVWGEGTRDEMCLAIINYTD
;
A
#
# COMPACT_ATOMS: atom_id res chain seq x y z
N MET A 1 18.07 -2.84 12.98
CA MET A 1 17.01 -2.74 11.95
C MET A 1 17.34 -1.72 10.87
N LYS A 2 17.45 -2.21 9.64
CA LYS A 2 17.58 -1.41 8.41
C LYS A 2 16.43 -1.75 7.47
N ILE A 3 15.73 -0.74 6.97
CA ILE A 3 14.66 -0.88 5.98
C ILE A 3 15.29 -0.81 4.59
N TYR A 4 15.05 -1.83 3.77
CA TYR A 4 15.59 -1.96 2.42
C TYR A 4 14.58 -1.61 1.34
N GLY A 5 13.29 -1.72 1.63
CA GLY A 5 12.25 -1.46 0.64
C GLY A 5 10.85 -1.68 1.17
N ALA A 6 9.87 -1.30 0.38
CA ALA A 6 8.46 -1.46 0.70
C ALA A 6 7.71 -2.05 -0.50
N THR A 7 6.75 -2.92 -0.21
CA THR A 7 5.82 -3.46 -1.21
C THR A 7 4.42 -2.96 -0.88
N PRO A 8 3.81 -2.15 -1.77
CA PRO A 8 2.42 -1.72 -1.61
C PRO A 8 1.48 -2.85 -2.02
N HIS A 9 0.35 -2.98 -1.32
CA HIS A 9 -0.67 -3.95 -1.67
C HIS A 9 -2.09 -3.41 -1.44
N MET A 10 -2.93 -3.60 -2.46
CA MET A 10 -4.36 -3.30 -2.52
C MET A 10 -5.06 -4.29 -3.45
N HIS A 11 -6.39 -4.38 -3.39
CA HIS A 11 -7.15 -5.16 -4.37
C HIS A 11 -7.62 -4.29 -5.55
N GLN A 12 -8.63 -4.75 -6.29
CA GLN A 12 -8.95 -4.23 -7.62
C GLN A 12 -9.67 -2.88 -7.64
N LEU A 13 -10.20 -2.41 -6.50
CA LEU A 13 -10.84 -1.10 -6.37
C LEU A 13 -9.84 -0.01 -5.95
N GLY A 14 -8.56 -0.36 -5.78
CA GLY A 14 -7.50 0.59 -5.49
C GLY A 14 -7.26 1.60 -6.61
N LYS A 15 -6.96 2.84 -6.23
CA LYS A 15 -6.63 3.95 -7.14
C LYS A 15 -5.23 4.47 -6.93
N SER A 16 -4.80 4.60 -5.68
CA SER A 16 -3.44 4.97 -5.35
C SER A 16 -3.04 4.45 -3.98
N VAL A 17 -1.73 4.29 -3.80
CA VAL A 17 -1.11 3.93 -2.53
C VAL A 17 0.19 4.69 -2.38
N THR A 18 0.47 5.15 -1.16
CA THR A 18 1.75 5.75 -0.79
C THR A 18 2.16 5.23 0.58
N ILE A 19 3.41 4.80 0.67
CA ILE A 19 4.04 4.33 1.90
C ILE A 19 5.14 5.33 2.25
N THR A 20 5.11 5.85 3.47
CA THR A 20 6.13 6.77 3.98
C THR A 20 6.75 6.27 5.27
N HIS A 21 8.01 6.62 5.47
CA HIS A 21 8.71 6.58 6.75
C HIS A 21 8.83 8.00 7.29
N THR A 22 8.69 8.16 8.60
CA THR A 22 8.92 9.43 9.31
C THR A 22 9.93 9.19 10.41
N ASN A 23 11.06 9.88 10.35
CA ASN A 23 12.08 9.84 11.38
C ASN A 23 11.58 10.61 12.62
N ILE A 24 11.62 9.98 13.79
CA ILE A 24 11.11 10.58 15.02
C ILE A 24 11.94 11.77 15.51
N SER A 25 13.26 11.72 15.33
CA SER A 25 14.19 12.72 15.86
C SER A 25 14.26 13.96 14.98
N THR A 26 14.19 13.79 13.65
CA THR A 26 14.32 14.90 12.69
C THR A 26 12.99 15.36 12.12
N GLY A 27 11.94 14.54 12.19
CA GLY A 27 10.68 14.78 11.50
C GLY A 27 10.74 14.59 9.98
N GLU A 28 11.87 14.13 9.44
CA GLU A 28 12.03 13.88 8.01
C GLU A 28 11.04 12.82 7.52
N VAL A 29 10.38 13.09 6.40
CA VAL A 29 9.45 12.15 5.76
C VAL A 29 10.05 11.65 4.45
N THR A 30 10.30 10.34 4.38
CA THR A 30 10.80 9.67 3.19
C THR A 30 9.69 8.83 2.56
N THR A 31 9.45 8.98 1.26
CA THR A 31 8.55 8.09 0.52
C THR A 31 9.27 6.79 0.21
N LEU A 32 8.73 5.67 0.69
CA LEU A 32 9.31 4.33 0.48
C LEU A 32 8.78 3.68 -0.80
N SER A 33 7.49 3.88 -1.09
CA SER A 33 6.85 3.38 -2.31
C SER A 33 5.63 4.23 -2.63
N THR A 34 5.36 4.47 -3.91
CA THR A 34 4.15 5.15 -4.35
C THR A 34 3.66 4.59 -5.67
N ARG A 35 2.34 4.47 -5.81
CA ARG A 35 1.64 4.20 -7.06
C ARG A 35 0.51 5.24 -7.15
N PRO A 36 0.72 6.37 -7.85
CA PRO A 36 -0.34 7.38 -8.01
C PRO A 36 -1.49 6.89 -8.89
N GLN A 37 -1.23 5.88 -9.73
CA GLN A 37 -2.21 5.11 -10.47
C GLN A 37 -1.95 3.63 -10.18
N TRP A 38 -2.79 3.06 -9.32
CA TRP A 38 -2.70 1.66 -8.95
C TRP A 38 -2.98 0.76 -10.14
N ASN A 39 -2.12 -0.25 -10.31
CA ASN A 39 -2.32 -1.37 -11.21
C ASN A 39 -2.27 -2.65 -10.36
N PHE A 40 -3.39 -3.36 -10.29
CA PHE A 40 -3.51 -4.57 -9.49
C PHE A 40 -2.47 -5.64 -9.87
N ASP A 41 -2.02 -5.67 -11.11
CA ASP A 41 -1.02 -6.65 -11.58
C ASP A 41 0.43 -6.22 -11.30
N ASP A 42 0.67 -4.97 -10.87
CA ASP A 42 2.00 -4.42 -10.58
C ASP A 42 2.20 -4.16 -9.08
N GLN A 43 2.41 -5.24 -8.33
CA GLN A 43 2.61 -5.22 -6.88
C GLN A 43 4.07 -5.45 -6.48
N ARG A 44 5.01 -4.97 -7.29
CA ARG A 44 6.44 -5.16 -7.03
C ARG A 44 6.93 -4.35 -5.82
N THR A 45 7.98 -4.85 -5.18
CA THR A 45 8.75 -4.13 -4.17
C THR A 45 9.53 -2.97 -4.80
N ASP A 46 9.50 -1.81 -4.16
CA ASP A 46 10.45 -0.72 -4.43
C ASP A 46 11.64 -0.84 -3.47
N TRP A 47 12.81 -1.16 -4.02
CA TRP A 47 14.05 -1.24 -3.26
C TRP A 47 14.72 0.14 -3.17
N LEU A 48 15.14 0.51 -1.97
CA LEU A 48 15.85 1.75 -1.72
C LEU A 48 17.31 1.61 -2.18
N ALA A 49 17.84 2.64 -2.84
CA ALA A 49 19.26 2.70 -3.17
C ALA A 49 20.15 2.69 -1.91
N THR A 50 19.68 3.34 -0.84
CA THR A 50 20.33 3.38 0.47
C THR A 50 19.33 2.92 1.53
N PRO A 51 19.62 1.86 2.30
CA PRO A 51 18.73 1.42 3.38
C PRO A 51 18.57 2.49 4.45
N ILE A 52 17.36 2.61 5.00
CA ILE A 52 17.07 3.52 6.12
C ILE A 52 17.42 2.81 7.43
N ALA A 53 18.29 3.40 8.24
CA ALA A 53 18.52 2.96 9.61
C ALA A 53 17.36 3.43 10.49
N ALA A 54 16.37 2.57 10.69
CA ALA A 54 15.20 2.88 11.49
C ALA A 54 15.53 2.79 12.98
N GLN A 55 14.96 3.71 13.77
CA GLN A 55 15.10 3.75 15.22
C GLN A 55 13.75 3.58 15.92
N VAL A 56 13.80 3.21 17.19
CA VAL A 56 12.58 3.11 18.02
C VAL A 56 11.89 4.48 18.05
N GLY A 57 10.60 4.49 17.71
CA GLY A 57 9.78 5.70 17.64
C GLY A 57 9.55 6.23 16.23
N ASP A 58 10.34 5.82 15.23
CA ASP A 58 10.05 6.12 13.83
C ASP A 58 8.68 5.56 13.42
N ARG A 59 8.04 6.21 12.45
CA ARG A 59 6.69 5.84 11.99
C ARG A 59 6.69 5.40 10.54
N ILE A 60 6.01 4.29 10.25
CA ILE A 60 5.60 3.92 8.89
C ILE A 60 4.12 4.30 8.73
N SER A 61 3.77 4.94 7.62
CA SER A 61 2.39 5.26 7.27
C SER A 61 2.07 4.72 5.88
N VAL A 62 0.87 4.18 5.72
CA VAL A 62 0.31 3.81 4.41
C VAL A 62 -0.99 4.58 4.20
N THR A 63 -1.12 5.20 3.04
CA THR A 63 -2.33 5.90 2.62
C THR A 63 -2.79 5.29 1.32
N CYS A 64 -4.05 4.85 1.30
CA CYS A 64 -4.67 4.24 0.13
C CYS A 64 -5.92 5.03 -0.28
N THR A 65 -6.16 5.13 -1.59
CA THR A 65 -7.42 5.66 -2.14
C THR A 65 -8.11 4.60 -2.97
N TYR A 66 -9.44 4.59 -2.92
CA TYR A 66 -10.28 3.58 -3.57
C TYR A 66 -11.35 4.24 -4.42
N ASP A 67 -11.84 3.53 -5.43
CA ASP A 67 -12.96 3.93 -6.27
C ASP A 67 -13.94 2.77 -6.43
N VAL A 68 -15.05 2.85 -5.69
CA VAL A 68 -16.12 1.85 -5.74
C VAL A 68 -16.83 1.80 -7.10
N GLY A 69 -16.71 2.85 -7.91
CA GLY A 69 -17.26 2.91 -9.27
C GLY A 69 -16.61 1.88 -10.21
N LEU A 70 -15.38 1.43 -9.91
CA LEU A 70 -14.70 0.38 -10.66
C LEU A 70 -15.46 -0.95 -10.65
N ARG A 71 -16.35 -1.19 -9.67
CA ARG A 71 -17.23 -2.37 -9.64
C ARG A 71 -18.09 -2.51 -10.89
N SER A 72 -18.46 -1.40 -11.52
CA SER A 72 -19.27 -1.41 -12.76
C SER A 72 -18.46 -1.78 -14.00
N LEU A 73 -17.13 -1.73 -13.92
CA LEU A 73 -16.22 -1.92 -15.05
C LEU A 73 -15.51 -3.28 -15.01
N LEU A 74 -15.24 -3.78 -13.79
CA LEU A 74 -14.39 -4.95 -13.59
C LEU A 74 -15.19 -6.27 -13.63
N PRO A 75 -14.75 -7.29 -14.39
CA PRO A 75 -15.47 -8.55 -14.53
C PRO A 75 -15.74 -9.30 -13.22
N ILE A 76 -14.84 -9.19 -12.23
CA ILE A 76 -14.98 -9.87 -10.94
C ILE A 76 -16.23 -9.43 -10.17
N TYR A 77 -16.77 -8.24 -10.47
CA TYR A 77 -17.94 -7.67 -9.82
C TYR A 77 -19.24 -7.80 -10.64
N LYS A 78 -19.20 -8.47 -11.79
CA LYS A 78 -20.38 -8.66 -12.66
C LYS A 78 -21.48 -9.44 -11.94
N ASN A 79 -22.74 -9.02 -12.12
CA ASN A 79 -23.95 -9.63 -11.56
C ASN A 79 -23.97 -9.74 -10.02
N LEU A 80 -23.27 -8.86 -9.32
CA LEU A 80 -23.35 -8.77 -7.87
C LEU A 80 -24.43 -7.79 -7.44
N SER A 81 -25.21 -8.17 -6.42
CA SER A 81 -26.00 -7.21 -5.66
C SER A 81 -25.07 -6.22 -4.95
N PRO A 82 -25.51 -4.97 -4.73
CA PRO A 82 -24.78 -4.04 -3.87
C PRO A 82 -24.47 -4.65 -2.52
N ASN A 83 -23.23 -4.50 -2.07
CA ASN A 83 -22.73 -5.00 -0.79
C ASN A 83 -21.60 -4.10 -0.30
N TYR A 84 -21.36 -4.10 1.01
CA TYR A 84 -20.21 -3.41 1.59
C TYR A 84 -18.90 -4.03 1.08
N VAL A 85 -17.92 -3.16 0.85
CA VAL A 85 -16.52 -3.53 0.69
C VAL A 85 -15.86 -3.30 2.04
N VAL A 86 -15.25 -4.34 2.58
CA VAL A 86 -14.58 -4.31 3.89
C VAL A 86 -13.09 -4.59 3.70
N TRP A 87 -12.30 -4.36 4.75
CA TRP A 87 -10.93 -4.86 4.76
C TRP A 87 -10.95 -6.38 4.95
N GLY A 88 -10.25 -7.13 4.10
CA GLY A 88 -10.23 -8.59 4.19
C GLY A 88 -9.47 -9.28 3.07
N GLU A 89 -9.27 -10.60 3.26
CA GLU A 89 -8.55 -11.49 2.34
C GLU A 89 -9.42 -11.96 1.15
N GLY A 90 -10.74 -11.75 1.21
CA GLY A 90 -11.64 -12.13 0.14
C GLY A 90 -11.30 -11.38 -1.15
N THR A 91 -11.42 -12.04 -2.30
CA THR A 91 -11.05 -11.46 -3.61
C THR A 91 -11.85 -10.20 -3.97
N ARG A 92 -12.95 -9.93 -3.26
CA ARG A 92 -13.84 -8.77 -3.43
C ARG A 92 -13.88 -7.84 -2.21
N ASP A 93 -13.13 -8.19 -1.18
CA ASP A 93 -12.78 -7.26 -0.11
C ASP A 93 -11.66 -6.35 -0.61
N GLU A 94 -11.21 -5.41 0.21
CA GLU A 94 -10.06 -4.55 -0.09
C GLU A 94 -8.96 -4.68 0.95
N MET A 95 -7.77 -4.19 0.57
CA MET A 95 -6.63 -4.09 1.46
C MET A 95 -5.92 -2.74 1.31
N CYS A 96 -5.27 -2.30 2.39
CA CYS A 96 -4.33 -1.18 2.40
C CYS A 96 -3.10 -1.62 3.18
N LEU A 97 -2.10 -2.19 2.52
CA LEU A 97 -0.92 -2.74 3.21
C LEU A 97 0.38 -2.09 2.75
N ALA A 98 1.29 -1.95 3.72
CA ALA A 98 2.70 -1.68 3.51
C ALA A 98 3.51 -2.86 4.03
N ILE A 99 4.08 -3.66 3.12
CA ILE A 99 4.95 -4.78 3.48
C ILE A 99 6.38 -4.26 3.49
N ILE A 100 6.99 -4.18 4.66
CA ILE A 100 8.33 -3.60 4.85
C ILE A 100 9.38 -4.69 4.82
N ASN A 101 10.35 -4.57 3.92
CA ASN A 101 11.51 -5.47 3.84
C ASN A 101 12.62 -4.89 4.73
N TYR A 102 12.99 -5.60 5.80
CA TYR A 102 14.03 -5.17 6.73
C TYR A 102 14.89 -6.33 7.22
N THR A 103 16.09 -6.00 7.72
CA THR A 103 16.95 -6.93 8.49
C THR A 103 17.49 -6.20 9.71
N ASP A 104 18.07 -6.93 10.65
CA ASP A 104 18.72 -6.33 11.83
C ASP A 104 20.12 -5.78 11.55
#